data_AF-A0A5J4PLW9-F1
#
_entry.id   AF-A0A5J4PLW9-F1
#
_cell.length_a   1.000
_cell.length_b   1.000
_cell.length_c   1.000
_cell.angle_alpha   90.00
_cell.angle_beta   90.00
_cell.angle_gamma   90.00
#
_symmetry.space_group_name_H-M   'P 1'
#
loop_
_entity.id
_entity.type
_entity.pdbx_description
1 polymer ?
#
loop_
_entity_poly.entity_id
_entity_poly.type
_entity_poly.pdbx_seq_one_letter_code
_entity_poly.pdbx_strand_id
1 'polypeptide(L)'
;DPSLRYLLDKLAFYILPLVNGDGAYDDDRLSANRININRDMTRLDTPEAVTLHHVVNRIQPHIAVDYHEYMPYHERYAALSNVKVLIPWDVMFFYSGNPNVSQDLRQIVSGYFLPNASATIEKYGLTHHLYYSSSLDANGISFMLGDNSPTITCTAFGLRNTIALLMETRGIGLRRVSLKRRVYAAYLLALSVAQTAYGNDTLVRETLAKSLTRKDSIVVKHSPKPNKMVFPFIDASTNELRNIDVNVKLAVSAIPEKAQKMPEAYYLLPDQQRAVQVLQEMGVEVSILKKKTKVNATSYIVVSFEQEETSVKNVVFEKRDQKV
;
A
#
# COMPACT_ATOMS: atom_id res chain seq x y z
N ASP A 1 0.35 23.20 -19.49
CA ASP A 1 0.83 24.45 -18.90
C ASP A 1 2.33 24.58 -19.17
N PRO A 2 2.78 25.51 -20.03
CA PRO A 2 4.20 25.72 -20.31
C PRO A 2 5.05 26.04 -19.07
N SER A 3 4.43 26.59 -18.02
CA SER A 3 5.14 26.94 -16.77
C SER A 3 5.66 25.71 -16.01
N LEU A 4 5.13 24.52 -16.30
CA LEU A 4 5.55 23.26 -15.66
C LEU A 4 6.63 22.51 -16.45
N ARG A 5 7.04 23.02 -17.62
CA ARG A 5 8.00 22.33 -18.50
C ARG A 5 9.35 22.04 -17.83
N TYR A 6 9.78 22.91 -16.91
CA TYR A 6 11.03 22.73 -16.16
C TYR A 6 11.09 21.40 -15.39
N LEU A 7 9.94 20.82 -15.01
CA LEU A 7 9.92 19.52 -14.32
C LEU A 7 10.56 18.42 -15.19
N LEU A 8 10.46 18.52 -16.51
CA LEU A 8 11.04 17.57 -17.46
C LEU A 8 12.56 17.68 -17.57
N ASP A 9 13.18 18.71 -17.02
CA ASP A 9 14.65 18.85 -17.00
C ASP A 9 15.30 17.79 -16.10
N LYS A 10 14.55 17.23 -15.13
CA LYS A 10 15.03 16.20 -14.20
C LYS A 10 14.12 14.98 -14.07
N LEU A 11 12.84 15.10 -14.41
CA LEU A 11 11.84 14.06 -14.17
C LEU A 11 11.36 13.41 -15.46
N ALA A 12 11.26 12.09 -15.44
CA ALA A 12 10.55 11.30 -16.45
C ALA A 12 9.26 10.77 -15.83
N PHE A 13 8.14 10.96 -16.53
CA PHE A 13 6.82 10.53 -16.07
C PHE A 13 6.37 9.31 -16.85
N TYR A 14 5.95 8.28 -16.11
CA TYR A 14 5.28 7.10 -16.65
C TYR A 14 3.90 7.03 -16.01
N ILE A 15 2.85 7.09 -16.82
CA ILE A 15 1.47 7.20 -16.35
C ILE A 15 0.69 5.98 -16.83
N LEU A 16 0.14 5.25 -15.86
CA LEU A 16 -0.84 4.18 -16.08
C LEU A 16 -2.20 4.75 -15.70
N PRO A 17 -2.96 5.32 -16.65
CA PRO A 17 -4.17 6.09 -16.33
C PRO A 17 -5.30 5.22 -15.80
N LEU A 18 -5.31 3.93 -16.16
CA LEU A 18 -6.32 2.98 -15.76
C LEU A 18 -5.69 1.58 -15.67
N VAL A 19 -5.79 0.96 -14.49
CA VAL A 19 -5.31 -0.40 -14.25
C VAL A 19 -6.46 -1.41 -14.39
N ASN A 20 -7.55 -1.20 -13.66
CA ASN A 20 -8.72 -2.07 -13.71
C ASN A 20 -9.70 -1.58 -14.79
N GLY A 21 -9.45 -1.96 -16.04
CA GLY A 21 -10.30 -1.57 -17.18
C GLY A 21 -11.74 -2.06 -17.04
N ASP A 22 -11.91 -3.35 -16.73
CA ASP A 22 -13.21 -3.99 -16.59
C ASP A 22 -14.02 -3.40 -15.44
N GLY A 23 -13.42 -3.30 -14.25
CA GLY A 23 -14.10 -2.71 -13.09
C GLY A 23 -14.48 -1.25 -13.29
N ALA A 24 -13.67 -0.46 -14.00
CA ALA A 24 -14.02 0.92 -14.32
C ALA A 24 -15.19 1.02 -15.32
N TYR A 25 -15.31 0.08 -16.26
CA TYR A 25 -16.45 0.00 -17.17
C TYR A 25 -17.74 -0.35 -16.41
N ASP A 26 -17.66 -1.27 -15.45
CA ASP A 26 -18.80 -1.78 -14.68
C ASP A 26 -19.13 -1.00 -13.39
N ASP A 27 -18.37 0.06 -13.06
CA ASP A 27 -18.45 0.78 -11.76
C ASP A 27 -18.23 -0.16 -10.55
N ASP A 28 -17.33 -1.14 -10.71
CA ASP A 28 -16.95 -2.15 -9.71
C ASP A 28 -15.48 -2.01 -9.27
N ARG A 29 -15.24 -2.30 -7.99
CA ARG A 29 -13.91 -2.35 -7.40
C ARG A 29 -13.10 -3.56 -7.90
N LEU A 30 -13.76 -4.68 -8.18
CA LEU A 30 -13.12 -5.93 -8.56
C LEU A 30 -12.83 -5.97 -10.06
N SER A 31 -11.86 -6.79 -10.47
CA SER A 31 -11.65 -7.17 -11.88
C SER A 31 -12.78 -8.09 -12.36
N ALA A 32 -12.84 -8.36 -13.67
CA ALA A 32 -13.77 -9.35 -14.24
C ALA A 32 -13.66 -10.73 -13.56
N ASN A 33 -12.46 -11.10 -13.10
CA ASN A 33 -12.20 -12.34 -12.35
C ASN A 33 -12.57 -12.26 -10.86
N ARG A 34 -13.27 -11.19 -10.42
CA ARG A 34 -13.68 -10.94 -9.03
C ARG A 34 -12.52 -10.80 -8.04
N ILE A 35 -11.32 -10.50 -8.54
CA ILE A 35 -10.13 -10.26 -7.70
C ILE A 35 -9.93 -8.76 -7.53
N ASN A 36 -9.70 -8.34 -6.29
CA ASN A 36 -9.26 -6.98 -6.00
C ASN A 36 -7.78 -6.85 -6.38
N ILE A 37 -7.49 -6.16 -7.49
CA ILE A 37 -6.12 -5.99 -8.01
C ILE A 37 -5.21 -5.34 -6.95
N ASN A 38 -5.70 -4.35 -6.18
CA ASN A 38 -4.97 -3.74 -5.06
C ASN A 38 -4.91 -4.63 -3.81
N ARG A 39 -5.12 -5.95 -3.95
CA ARG A 39 -4.83 -7.00 -2.97
C ARG A 39 -4.09 -8.18 -3.62
N ASP A 40 -3.71 -8.06 -4.89
CA ASP A 40 -3.09 -9.12 -5.68
C ASP A 40 -1.62 -8.80 -6.02
N MET A 41 -0.93 -8.03 -5.17
CA MET A 41 0.48 -7.67 -5.41
C MET A 41 1.48 -8.72 -4.94
N THR A 42 0.99 -9.88 -4.46
CA THR A 42 1.82 -10.99 -3.97
C THR A 42 1.56 -12.30 -4.70
N ARG A 43 0.29 -12.60 -5.02
CA ARG A 43 -0.07 -13.85 -5.71
C ARG A 43 -0.01 -13.71 -7.23
N LEU A 44 -0.30 -12.52 -7.74
CA LEU A 44 -0.29 -12.18 -9.17
C LEU A 44 -1.26 -13.08 -9.95
N ASP A 45 -2.46 -13.25 -9.43
CA ASP A 45 -3.50 -14.08 -10.03
C ASP A 45 -4.26 -13.34 -11.15
N THR A 46 -4.10 -12.02 -11.24
CA THR A 46 -4.67 -11.16 -12.29
C THR A 46 -3.62 -10.73 -13.32
N PRO A 47 -3.97 -10.66 -14.62
CA PRO A 47 -3.06 -10.16 -15.65
C PRO A 47 -2.69 -8.68 -15.42
N GLU A 48 -3.55 -7.89 -14.80
CA GLU A 48 -3.27 -6.50 -14.42
C GLU A 48 -2.16 -6.42 -13.38
N ALA A 49 -2.21 -7.25 -12.33
CA ALA A 49 -1.15 -7.29 -11.33
C ALA A 49 0.18 -7.72 -11.96
N VAL A 50 0.18 -8.78 -12.79
CA VAL A 50 1.38 -9.23 -13.52
C VAL A 50 1.96 -8.10 -14.38
N THR A 51 1.10 -7.41 -15.14
CA THR A 51 1.51 -6.29 -15.99
C THR A 51 2.10 -5.14 -15.17
N LEU A 52 1.50 -4.79 -14.03
CA LEU A 52 2.04 -3.77 -13.14
C LEU A 52 3.46 -4.13 -12.65
N HIS A 53 3.70 -5.38 -12.24
CA HIS A 53 5.05 -5.81 -11.85
C HIS A 53 6.03 -5.74 -13.01
N HIS A 54 5.65 -6.18 -14.21
CA HIS A 54 6.52 -6.05 -15.38
C HIS A 54 6.89 -4.60 -15.71
N VAL A 55 5.92 -3.67 -15.61
CA VAL A 55 6.16 -2.25 -15.84
C VAL A 55 7.11 -1.68 -14.79
N VAL A 56 6.87 -1.97 -13.50
CA VAL A 56 7.72 -1.50 -12.41
C VAL A 56 9.12 -2.10 -12.49
N ASN A 57 9.26 -3.38 -12.81
CA ASN A 57 10.55 -4.03 -12.96
C ASN A 57 11.35 -3.48 -14.15
N ARG A 58 10.66 -3.10 -15.24
CA ARG A 58 11.30 -2.51 -16.41
C ARG A 58 11.71 -1.05 -16.20
N ILE A 59 10.85 -0.25 -15.57
CA ILE A 59 11.07 1.19 -15.40
C ILE A 59 11.97 1.47 -14.18
N GLN A 60 11.87 0.66 -13.13
CA GLN A 60 12.50 0.87 -11.83
C GLN A 60 12.29 2.30 -11.32
N PRO A 61 11.02 2.74 -11.13
CA PRO A 61 10.73 4.12 -10.79
C PRO A 61 11.33 4.48 -9.42
N HIS A 62 11.94 5.67 -9.33
CA HIS A 62 12.41 6.20 -8.05
C HIS A 62 11.23 6.47 -7.09
N ILE A 63 10.11 6.93 -7.63
CA ILE A 63 8.89 7.31 -6.91
C ILE A 63 7.69 6.70 -7.62
N ALA A 64 6.77 6.11 -6.86
CA ALA A 64 5.50 5.61 -7.35
C ALA A 64 4.34 6.21 -6.54
N VAL A 65 3.34 6.74 -7.24
CA VAL A 65 2.13 7.31 -6.62
C VAL A 65 0.92 6.54 -7.14
N ASP A 66 0.12 6.03 -6.21
CA ASP A 66 -1.11 5.31 -6.50
C ASP A 66 -2.32 6.17 -6.10
N TYR A 67 -3.24 6.46 -7.03
CA TYR A 67 -4.39 7.33 -6.79
C TYR A 67 -5.66 6.51 -6.65
N HIS A 68 -6.36 6.71 -5.54
CA HIS A 68 -7.59 6.01 -5.20
C HIS A 68 -8.69 7.01 -4.78
N GLU A 69 -9.89 6.49 -4.61
CA GLU A 69 -10.94 7.17 -3.88
C GLU A 69 -11.37 6.32 -2.69
N TYR A 70 -11.72 6.96 -1.57
CA TYR A 70 -12.28 6.28 -0.41
C TYR A 70 -13.77 6.56 -0.26
N MET A 71 -14.46 5.66 0.46
CA MET A 71 -15.89 5.77 0.74
C MET A 71 -16.12 6.58 2.03
N PRO A 72 -16.76 7.76 1.97
CA PRO A 72 -16.94 8.61 3.15
C PRO A 72 -17.98 8.10 4.15
N TYR A 73 -18.95 7.30 3.70
CA TYR A 73 -20.01 6.75 4.54
C TYR A 73 -19.96 5.23 4.51
N HIS A 74 -20.05 4.60 5.68
CA HIS A 74 -20.21 3.16 5.80
C HIS A 74 -21.28 2.87 6.85
N GLU A 75 -22.16 1.90 6.58
CA GLU A 75 -23.23 1.49 7.52
C GLU A 75 -22.71 1.15 8.92
N ARG A 76 -21.51 0.58 9.02
CA ARG A 76 -20.85 0.25 10.31
C ARG A 76 -20.64 1.46 11.22
N TYR A 77 -20.67 2.69 10.69
CA TYR A 77 -20.58 3.91 11.50
C TYR A 77 -21.83 4.16 12.36
N ALA A 78 -22.92 3.41 12.17
CA ALA A 78 -24.02 3.36 13.14
C ALA A 78 -23.57 2.84 14.52
N ALA A 79 -22.46 2.08 14.60
CA ALA A 79 -21.87 1.67 15.87
C ALA A 79 -21.03 2.78 16.55
N LEU A 80 -20.76 3.90 15.87
CA LEU A 80 -20.03 5.06 16.43
C LEU A 80 -20.94 6.10 17.05
N SER A 81 -22.11 6.30 16.45
CA SER A 81 -22.97 7.44 16.73
C SER A 81 -24.42 7.09 16.50
N ASN A 82 -25.31 7.73 17.26
CA ASN A 82 -26.76 7.66 17.08
C ASN A 82 -27.25 8.45 15.85
N VAL A 83 -26.38 9.24 15.22
CA VAL A 83 -26.65 9.92 13.95
C VAL A 83 -25.79 9.33 12.83
N LYS A 84 -26.23 9.48 11.59
CA LYS A 84 -25.42 9.11 10.43
C LYS A 84 -24.22 10.05 10.33
N VAL A 85 -23.02 9.48 10.32
CA VAL A 85 -21.77 10.24 10.26
C VAL A 85 -20.94 9.89 9.02
N LEU A 86 -20.23 10.87 8.47
CA LEU A 86 -19.33 10.73 7.32
C LEU A 86 -17.93 11.17 7.68
N ILE A 87 -16.94 10.54 7.07
CA ILE A 87 -15.55 10.99 7.14
C ILE A 87 -15.42 12.36 6.45
N PRO A 88 -14.77 13.36 7.08
CA PRO A 88 -14.80 14.74 6.61
C PRO A 88 -13.74 15.09 5.55
N TRP A 89 -12.64 14.34 5.50
CA TRP A 89 -11.43 14.73 4.78
C TRP A 89 -11.62 14.85 3.26
N ASP A 90 -10.86 15.71 2.59
CA ASP A 90 -10.85 15.74 1.12
C ASP A 90 -9.89 14.70 0.55
N VAL A 91 -8.76 14.53 1.25
CA VAL A 91 -7.66 13.64 0.88
C VAL A 91 -7.22 12.82 2.08
N MET A 92 -6.92 11.54 1.90
CA MET A 92 -6.10 10.78 2.84
C MET A 92 -4.79 10.33 2.22
N PHE A 93 -3.70 10.48 2.96
CA PHE A 93 -2.37 10.05 2.56
C PHE A 93 -2.04 8.68 3.12
N PHE A 94 -1.53 7.79 2.27
CA PHE A 94 -1.02 6.50 2.68
C PHE A 94 0.45 6.33 2.29
N TYR A 95 1.22 5.78 3.22
CA TYR A 95 2.53 5.19 2.99
C TYR A 95 2.65 3.97 3.89
N SER A 96 3.44 2.99 3.44
CA SER A 96 3.46 1.68 4.11
C SER A 96 4.01 1.76 5.53
N GLY A 97 3.27 1.16 6.47
CA GLY A 97 3.75 0.87 7.83
C GLY A 97 4.53 -0.45 7.94
N ASN A 98 4.74 -1.17 6.84
CA ASN A 98 5.38 -2.47 6.86
C ASN A 98 6.85 -2.35 7.32
N PRO A 99 7.27 -3.11 8.35
CA PRO A 99 8.62 -3.00 8.92
C PRO A 99 9.74 -3.47 7.98
N ASN A 100 9.40 -4.19 6.90
CA ASN A 100 10.36 -4.58 5.87
C ASN A 100 10.55 -3.51 4.80
N VAL A 101 9.68 -2.50 4.70
CA VAL A 101 9.95 -1.31 3.90
C VAL A 101 11.01 -0.47 4.62
N SER A 102 12.09 -0.12 3.91
CA SER A 102 13.21 0.63 4.48
C SER A 102 12.72 1.87 5.24
N GLN A 103 13.27 2.07 6.45
CA GLN A 103 12.93 3.23 7.26
C GLN A 103 13.27 4.54 6.54
N ASP A 104 14.35 4.59 5.77
CA ASP A 104 14.73 5.77 5.00
C ASP A 104 13.67 6.11 3.94
N LEU A 105 13.13 5.11 3.25
CA LEU A 105 12.03 5.29 2.29
C LEU A 105 10.75 5.78 2.98
N ARG A 106 10.43 5.27 4.17
CA ARG A 106 9.26 5.75 4.93
C ARG A 106 9.47 7.18 5.43
N GLN A 107 10.67 7.51 5.89
CA GLN A 107 11.02 8.82 6.43
C GLN A 107 11.04 9.92 5.37
N ILE A 108 11.55 9.66 4.17
CA ILE A 108 11.48 10.67 3.10
C ILE A 108 10.02 10.96 2.71
N VAL A 109 9.16 9.94 2.70
CA VAL A 109 7.73 10.11 2.43
C VAL A 109 7.07 10.96 3.52
N SER A 110 7.22 10.58 4.80
CA SER A 110 6.59 11.30 5.92
C SER A 110 7.22 12.67 6.22
N GLY A 111 8.49 12.86 5.89
CA GLY A 111 9.25 14.08 6.21
C GLY A 111 9.27 15.13 5.11
N TYR A 112 9.09 14.74 3.84
CA TYR A 112 9.16 15.66 2.70
C TYR A 112 7.89 15.60 1.84
N PHE A 113 7.55 14.43 1.31
CA PHE A 113 6.45 14.31 0.33
C PHE A 113 5.08 14.63 0.94
N LEU A 114 4.74 14.04 2.09
CA LEU A 114 3.46 14.29 2.75
C LEU A 114 3.33 15.75 3.23
N PRO A 115 4.29 16.33 3.99
CA PRO A 115 4.19 17.72 4.42
C PRO A 115 4.05 18.71 3.26
N ASN A 116 4.79 18.54 2.17
CA ASN A 116 4.67 19.40 0.99
C ASN A 116 3.31 19.22 0.29
N ALA A 117 2.81 17.99 0.18
CA ALA A 117 1.51 17.70 -0.40
C ALA A 117 0.38 18.30 0.44
N SER A 118 0.40 18.11 1.76
CA SER A 118 -0.49 18.73 2.73
C SER A 118 -0.51 20.25 2.60
N ALA A 119 0.67 20.89 2.67
CA ALA A 119 0.78 22.35 2.53
C ALA A 119 0.28 22.86 1.16
N THR A 120 0.41 22.04 0.12
CA THR A 120 -0.09 22.39 -1.23
C THR A 120 -1.61 22.43 -1.25
N ILE A 121 -2.28 21.40 -0.74
CA ILE A 121 -3.75 21.30 -0.79
C ILE A 121 -4.43 22.22 0.24
N GLU A 122 -3.79 22.47 1.38
CA GLU A 122 -4.26 23.42 2.41
C GLU A 122 -4.39 24.84 1.87
N LYS A 123 -3.49 25.29 0.97
CA LYS A 123 -3.58 26.60 0.29
C LYS A 123 -4.87 26.77 -0.52
N TYR A 124 -5.52 25.67 -0.89
CA TYR A 124 -6.79 25.66 -1.62
C TYR A 124 -7.99 25.30 -0.72
N GLY A 125 -7.82 25.35 0.61
CA GLY A 125 -8.87 25.03 1.57
C GLY A 125 -9.31 23.56 1.51
N LEU A 126 -8.41 22.65 1.13
CA LEU A 126 -8.64 21.21 1.19
C LEU A 126 -8.13 20.65 2.51
N THR A 127 -8.89 19.73 3.08
CA THR A 127 -8.57 19.05 4.34
C THR A 127 -7.93 17.69 4.08
N HIS A 128 -7.08 17.24 4.99
CA HIS A 128 -6.42 15.95 4.83
C HIS A 128 -6.18 15.23 6.15
N HIS A 129 -5.87 13.94 6.03
CA HIS A 129 -5.48 13.09 7.15
C HIS A 129 -4.58 11.94 6.66
N LEU A 130 -3.95 11.22 7.58
CA LEU A 130 -3.39 9.91 7.23
C LEU A 130 -4.52 8.92 6.96
N TYR A 131 -4.33 8.04 5.98
CA TYR A 131 -5.29 7.00 5.64
C TYR A 131 -5.64 6.14 6.84
N TYR A 132 -6.92 5.84 6.97
CA TYR A 132 -7.39 4.81 7.88
C TYR A 132 -8.52 4.00 7.25
N SER A 133 -8.60 2.75 7.67
CA SER A 133 -9.74 1.87 7.40
C SER A 133 -10.50 1.58 8.69
N SER A 134 -11.71 1.06 8.59
CA SER A 134 -12.54 0.69 9.74
C SER A 134 -13.01 -0.76 9.64
N SER A 135 -13.04 -1.45 10.78
CA SER A 135 -13.61 -2.79 10.96
C SER A 135 -14.64 -2.77 12.09
N LEU A 136 -15.68 -3.59 11.97
CA LEU A 136 -16.64 -3.82 13.04
C LEU A 136 -16.53 -5.28 13.49
N ASP A 137 -16.31 -5.49 14.78
CA ASP A 137 -16.33 -6.80 15.41
C ASP A 137 -17.18 -6.79 16.70
N ALA A 138 -17.16 -7.89 17.46
CA ALA A 138 -17.93 -8.04 18.69
C ALA A 138 -17.60 -6.97 19.76
N ASN A 139 -16.41 -6.38 19.72
CA ASN A 139 -15.97 -5.31 20.63
C ASN A 139 -16.31 -3.90 20.12
N GLY A 140 -17.11 -3.82 19.04
CA GLY A 140 -17.47 -2.59 18.38
C GLY A 140 -16.53 -2.23 17.24
N ILE A 141 -16.59 -0.98 16.85
CA ILE A 141 -15.82 -0.47 15.71
C ILE A 141 -14.40 -0.11 16.12
N SER A 142 -13.45 -0.47 15.26
CA SER A 142 -12.03 -0.11 15.39
C SER A 142 -11.51 0.44 14.08
N PHE A 143 -10.58 1.38 14.17
CA PHE A 143 -9.89 1.97 13.02
C PHE A 143 -8.46 1.46 12.93
N MET A 144 -7.99 1.21 11.72
CA MET A 144 -6.58 0.96 11.44
C MET A 144 -6.00 2.20 10.77
N LEU A 145 -5.08 2.89 11.45
CA LEU A 145 -4.38 4.06 10.89
C LEU A 145 -3.15 3.59 10.11
N GLY A 146 -3.20 3.78 8.79
CA GLY A 146 -2.32 3.17 7.81
C GLY A 146 -2.69 1.72 7.50
N ASP A 147 -1.77 1.06 6.81
CA ASP A 147 -1.79 -0.34 6.41
C ASP A 147 -0.33 -0.80 6.30
N ASN A 148 -0.09 -2.10 6.43
CA ASN A 148 1.22 -2.73 6.34
C ASN A 148 1.18 -4.02 5.51
N SER A 149 0.04 -4.34 4.88
CA SER A 149 -0.08 -5.52 4.03
C SER A 149 0.89 -5.45 2.85
N PRO A 150 1.65 -6.52 2.54
CA PRO A 150 2.48 -6.59 1.34
C PRO A 150 1.66 -6.75 0.05
N THR A 151 0.34 -6.97 0.16
CA THR A 151 -0.53 -7.28 -0.97
C THR A 151 -1.12 -6.05 -1.66
N ILE A 152 -0.89 -4.85 -1.12
CA ILE A 152 -1.35 -3.57 -1.70
C ILE A 152 -0.21 -2.89 -2.46
N THR A 153 -0.54 -2.14 -3.51
CA THR A 153 0.41 -1.55 -4.47
C THR A 153 1.51 -0.74 -3.78
N CYS A 154 1.14 0.19 -2.89
CA CYS A 154 2.09 1.09 -2.24
C CYS A 154 3.09 0.32 -1.35
N THR A 155 2.66 -0.68 -0.57
CA THR A 155 3.60 -1.51 0.20
C THR A 155 4.45 -2.37 -0.73
N ALA A 156 3.85 -3.00 -1.74
CA ALA A 156 4.55 -3.89 -2.66
C ALA A 156 5.68 -3.17 -3.41
N PHE A 157 5.47 -1.90 -3.79
CA PHE A 157 6.50 -1.07 -4.43
C PHE A 157 7.53 -0.58 -3.42
N GLY A 158 7.10 -0.19 -2.21
CA GLY A 158 8.02 0.16 -1.12
C GLY A 158 9.01 -0.98 -0.78
N LEU A 159 8.54 -2.24 -0.83
CA LEU A 159 9.38 -3.43 -0.63
C LEU A 159 10.38 -3.67 -1.77
N ARG A 160 10.19 -3.05 -2.94
CA ARG A 160 11.06 -3.13 -4.13
C ARG A 160 11.91 -1.88 -4.30
N ASN A 161 12.30 -1.25 -3.19
CA ASN A 161 13.15 -0.07 -3.20
C ASN A 161 12.57 1.08 -4.05
N THR A 162 11.31 1.44 -3.81
CA THR A 162 10.65 2.60 -4.43
C THR A 162 10.12 3.52 -3.35
N ILE A 163 10.24 4.84 -3.53
CA ILE A 163 9.54 5.82 -2.69
C ILE A 163 8.06 5.78 -3.06
N ALA A 164 7.29 4.96 -2.33
CA ALA A 164 5.91 4.68 -2.66
C ALA A 164 4.93 5.40 -1.72
N LEU A 165 3.93 6.03 -2.32
CA LEU A 165 2.83 6.68 -1.63
C LEU A 165 1.52 6.43 -2.36
N LEU A 166 0.42 6.53 -1.63
CA LEU A 166 -0.92 6.42 -2.17
C LEU A 166 -1.77 7.56 -1.62
N MET A 167 -2.69 8.03 -2.46
CA MET A 167 -3.53 9.18 -2.15
C MET A 167 -4.98 8.82 -2.42
N GLU A 168 -5.83 9.02 -1.43
CA GLU A 168 -7.26 8.68 -1.46
C GLU A 168 -8.07 9.96 -1.49
N THR A 169 -8.79 10.25 -2.58
CA THR A 169 -9.75 11.36 -2.58
C THR A 169 -11.13 10.89 -2.12
N ARG A 170 -11.94 11.76 -1.53
CA ARG A 170 -13.27 11.40 -1.01
C ARG A 170 -14.30 11.20 -2.14
N GLY A 171 -14.48 9.99 -2.67
CA GLY A 171 -15.25 9.80 -3.91
C GLY A 171 -16.12 8.55 -4.07
N ILE A 172 -15.80 7.44 -3.41
CA ILE A 172 -16.59 6.20 -3.59
C ILE A 172 -18.03 6.41 -3.11
N GLY A 173 -19.00 6.04 -3.94
CA GLY A 173 -20.43 6.20 -3.65
C GLY A 173 -20.96 7.62 -3.88
N LEU A 174 -20.10 8.59 -4.22
CA LEU A 174 -20.51 9.98 -4.48
C LEU A 174 -20.81 10.26 -5.97
N ARG A 175 -20.47 9.34 -6.88
CA ARG A 175 -20.63 9.53 -8.33
C ARG A 175 -20.02 10.89 -8.75
N ARG A 176 -20.81 11.76 -9.39
CA ARG A 176 -20.38 13.09 -9.87
C ARG A 176 -20.34 14.19 -8.79
N VAL A 177 -20.81 13.92 -7.57
CA VAL A 177 -20.82 14.91 -6.49
C VAL A 177 -19.38 15.32 -6.15
N SER A 178 -19.10 16.62 -6.18
CA SER A 178 -17.76 17.17 -5.93
C SER A 178 -16.65 16.69 -6.87
N LEU A 179 -16.97 16.08 -8.03
CA LEU A 179 -15.95 15.51 -8.94
C LEU A 179 -14.86 16.52 -9.32
N LYS A 180 -15.21 17.78 -9.59
CA LYS A 180 -14.22 18.84 -9.87
C LYS A 180 -13.23 19.04 -8.72
N ARG A 181 -13.72 19.01 -7.47
CA ARG A 181 -12.89 19.14 -6.26
C ARG A 181 -11.95 17.94 -6.11
N ARG A 182 -12.44 16.73 -6.37
CA ARG A 182 -11.63 15.48 -6.29
C ARG A 182 -10.53 15.44 -7.34
N VAL A 183 -10.88 15.73 -8.60
CA VAL A 183 -9.92 15.80 -9.71
C VAL A 183 -8.89 16.90 -9.46
N TYR A 184 -9.32 18.07 -9.00
CA TYR A 184 -8.40 19.17 -8.69
C TYR A 184 -7.47 18.83 -7.52
N ALA A 185 -7.97 18.16 -6.47
CA ALA A 185 -7.14 17.65 -5.39
C ALA A 185 -6.07 16.69 -5.93
N ALA A 186 -6.44 15.69 -6.74
CA ALA A 186 -5.49 14.76 -7.34
C ALA A 186 -4.43 15.47 -8.21
N TYR A 187 -4.83 16.50 -8.98
CA TYR A 187 -3.89 17.33 -9.74
C TYR A 187 -2.89 18.06 -8.85
N LEU A 188 -3.36 18.74 -7.79
CA LEU A 188 -2.50 19.47 -6.85
C LEU A 188 -1.50 18.53 -6.17
N LEU A 189 -1.95 17.34 -5.81
CA LEU A 189 -1.12 16.31 -5.22
C LEU A 189 -0.03 15.81 -6.19
N ALA A 190 -0.40 15.50 -7.43
CA ALA A 190 0.55 15.11 -8.48
C ALA A 190 1.62 16.18 -8.72
N LEU A 191 1.20 17.44 -8.78
CA LEU A 191 2.10 18.58 -8.92
C LEU A 191 3.03 18.70 -7.72
N SER A 192 2.52 18.57 -6.50
CA SER A 192 3.32 18.66 -5.27
C SER A 192 4.38 17.56 -5.19
N VAL A 193 4.03 16.32 -5.56
CA VAL A 193 4.99 15.21 -5.62
C VAL A 193 6.08 15.49 -6.64
N ALA A 194 5.72 15.93 -7.85
CA ALA A 194 6.67 16.27 -8.89
C ALA A 194 7.61 17.40 -8.46
N GLN A 195 7.07 18.47 -7.88
CA GLN A 195 7.88 19.60 -7.38
C GLN A 195 8.80 19.19 -6.23
N THR A 196 8.30 18.35 -5.30
CA THR A 196 9.12 17.82 -4.21
C THR A 196 10.26 16.96 -4.74
N ALA A 197 9.99 16.07 -5.71
CA ALA A 197 11.00 15.25 -6.36
C ALA A 197 12.06 16.11 -7.08
N TYR A 198 11.62 17.10 -7.87
CA TYR A 198 12.50 17.99 -8.62
C TYR A 198 13.43 18.79 -7.70
N GLY A 199 12.89 19.31 -6.59
CA GLY A 199 13.65 20.09 -5.60
C GLY A 199 14.58 19.26 -4.73
N ASN A 200 14.38 17.93 -4.66
CA ASN A 200 15.11 17.03 -3.76
C ASN A 200 15.76 15.84 -4.52
N ASP A 201 16.14 16.01 -5.79
CA ASP A 201 16.67 14.92 -6.63
C ASP A 201 17.84 14.16 -5.97
N THR A 202 18.82 14.88 -5.42
CA THR A 202 19.95 14.27 -4.70
C THR A 202 19.48 13.43 -3.51
N LEU A 203 18.61 13.99 -2.66
CA LEU A 203 18.08 13.30 -1.48
C LEU A 203 17.28 12.04 -1.88
N VAL A 204 16.49 12.11 -2.96
CA VAL A 204 15.74 10.97 -3.50
C VAL A 204 16.69 9.84 -3.91
N ARG A 205 17.73 10.17 -4.70
CA ARG A 205 18.71 9.18 -5.18
C ARG A 205 19.52 8.56 -4.05
N GLU A 206 20.00 9.37 -3.12
CA GLU A 206 20.78 8.91 -1.97
C GLU A 206 19.94 8.01 -1.05
N THR A 207 18.66 8.36 -0.84
CA THR A 207 17.74 7.55 -0.03
C THR A 207 17.53 6.17 -0.64
N LEU A 208 17.35 6.10 -1.97
CA LEU A 208 17.20 4.84 -2.69
C LEU A 208 18.49 4.00 -2.69
N ALA A 209 19.65 4.64 -2.88
CA ALA A 209 20.94 3.96 -2.82
C ALA A 209 21.20 3.39 -1.42
N LYS A 210 20.93 4.17 -0.37
CA LYS A 210 21.07 3.73 1.03
C LYS A 210 20.18 2.53 1.33
N SER A 211 18.91 2.59 0.90
CA SER A 211 17.93 1.52 1.10
C SER A 211 18.35 0.17 0.46
N LEU A 212 19.03 0.18 -0.70
CA LEU A 212 19.56 -1.04 -1.34
C LEU A 212 20.68 -1.74 -0.55
N THR A 213 21.43 -0.99 0.25
CA THR A 213 22.57 -1.53 1.01
C THR A 213 22.17 -2.14 2.36
N ARG A 214 20.87 -2.09 2.70
CA ARG A 214 20.32 -2.57 3.96
C ARG A 214 20.55 -4.09 4.12
N LYS A 215 21.03 -4.50 5.31
CA LYS A 215 21.28 -5.91 5.67
C LYS A 215 20.51 -6.36 6.91
N ASP A 216 19.40 -5.69 7.19
CA ASP A 216 18.59 -5.95 8.38
C ASP A 216 17.95 -7.33 8.33
N SER A 217 17.60 -7.84 9.51
CA SER A 217 16.71 -9.00 9.63
C SER A 217 15.34 -8.73 8.99
N ILE A 218 14.75 -9.75 8.39
CA ILE A 218 13.40 -9.70 7.82
C ILE A 218 12.40 -9.93 8.95
N VAL A 219 11.48 -8.99 9.14
CA VAL A 219 10.37 -9.12 10.08
C VAL A 219 9.31 -10.04 9.46
N VAL A 220 9.02 -11.16 10.12
CA VAL A 220 8.05 -12.17 9.67
C VAL A 220 6.75 -12.15 10.47
N LYS A 221 6.75 -11.46 11.60
CA LYS A 221 5.55 -11.23 12.42
C LYS A 221 5.61 -9.85 13.03
N HIS A 222 4.51 -9.11 12.93
CA HIS A 222 4.35 -7.80 13.54
C HIS A 222 2.87 -7.56 13.87
N SER A 223 2.61 -6.62 14.78
CA SER A 223 1.26 -6.18 15.10
C SER A 223 1.16 -4.65 15.15
N PRO A 224 -0.01 -4.08 14.80
CA PRO A 224 -0.22 -2.65 14.95
C PRO A 224 -0.33 -2.27 16.44
N LYS A 225 0.15 -1.08 16.82
CA LYS A 225 0.09 -0.60 18.21
C LYS A 225 -1.32 -0.08 18.54
N PRO A 226 -2.01 -0.58 19.58
CA PRO A 226 -3.29 -0.03 20.02
C PRO A 226 -3.16 1.41 20.53
N ASN A 227 -4.17 2.23 20.28
CA ASN A 227 -4.26 3.62 20.71
C ASN A 227 -5.72 4.09 20.82
N LYS A 228 -5.95 5.25 21.45
CA LYS A 228 -7.22 5.98 21.42
C LYS A 228 -6.99 7.36 20.82
N MET A 229 -7.89 7.78 19.95
CA MET A 229 -7.81 9.08 19.28
C MET A 229 -9.20 9.70 19.18
N VAL A 230 -9.26 11.00 18.92
CA VAL A 230 -10.51 11.70 18.60
C VAL A 230 -10.51 11.97 17.11
N PHE A 231 -11.50 11.44 16.39
CA PHE A 231 -11.68 11.73 14.97
C PHE A 231 -12.89 12.64 14.75
N PRO A 232 -12.76 13.68 13.90
CA PRO A 232 -13.92 14.45 13.46
C PRO A 232 -14.71 13.65 12.41
N PHE A 233 -16.03 13.77 12.47
CA PHE A 233 -16.96 13.28 11.46
C PHE A 233 -18.01 14.35 11.13
N ILE A 234 -18.54 14.35 9.91
CA ILE A 234 -19.67 15.18 9.52
C ILE A 234 -20.96 14.48 9.96
N ASP A 235 -21.79 15.14 10.74
CA ASP A 235 -23.18 14.75 10.94
C ASP A 235 -23.96 14.96 9.64
N ALA A 236 -24.54 13.89 9.09
CA ALA A 236 -25.26 13.94 7.82
C ALA A 236 -26.52 14.82 7.85
N SER A 237 -27.08 15.08 9.03
CA SER A 237 -28.33 15.84 9.22
C SER A 237 -28.08 17.32 9.44
N THR A 238 -27.06 17.68 10.22
CA THR A 238 -26.75 19.10 10.52
C THR A 238 -25.64 19.67 9.66
N ASN A 239 -24.87 18.81 8.97
CA ASN A 239 -23.65 19.17 8.23
C ASN A 239 -22.58 19.83 9.12
N GLU A 240 -22.60 19.55 10.43
CA GLU A 240 -21.61 20.03 11.39
C GLU A 240 -20.60 18.93 11.72
N LEU A 241 -19.40 19.34 12.16
CA LEU A 241 -18.38 18.41 12.64
C LEU A 241 -18.70 17.96 14.06
N ARG A 242 -18.58 16.66 14.28
CA ARG A 242 -18.66 16.00 15.60
C ARG A 242 -17.37 15.24 15.86
N ASN A 243 -16.76 15.50 17.01
CA ASN A 243 -15.58 14.79 17.48
C ASN A 243 -16.02 13.52 18.21
N ILE A 244 -15.48 12.37 17.82
CA ILE A 244 -15.82 11.06 18.38
C ILE A 244 -14.55 10.36 18.84
N ASP A 245 -14.55 9.88 20.08
CA ASP A 245 -13.50 9.00 20.59
C ASP A 245 -13.52 7.65 19.87
N VAL A 246 -12.38 7.24 19.35
CA VAL A 246 -12.24 6.01 18.56
C VAL A 246 -11.06 5.16 19.04
N ASN A 247 -11.25 3.85 19.00
CA ASN A 247 -10.18 2.88 19.19
C ASN A 247 -9.40 2.72 17.88
N VAL A 248 -8.10 2.97 17.92
CA VAL A 248 -7.22 2.97 16.74
C VAL A 248 -6.13 1.91 16.90
N LYS A 249 -5.78 1.24 15.82
CA LYS A 249 -4.60 0.37 15.69
C LYS A 249 -3.62 1.06 14.72
N LEU A 250 -2.45 1.44 15.21
CA LEU A 250 -1.44 2.16 14.42
C LEU A 250 -0.62 1.17 13.59
N ALA A 251 -0.97 1.02 12.31
CA ALA A 251 -0.21 0.20 11.36
C ALA A 251 1.05 0.91 10.86
N VAL A 252 1.03 2.25 10.74
CA VAL A 252 2.19 3.09 10.38
C VAL A 252 3.40 2.92 11.31
N SER A 253 3.15 2.46 12.54
CA SER A 253 4.16 2.19 13.57
C SER A 253 4.01 0.77 14.11
N ALA A 254 3.83 -0.20 13.20
CA ALA A 254 3.74 -1.61 13.56
C ALA A 254 4.98 -2.06 14.35
N ILE A 255 4.75 -2.87 15.38
CA ILE A 255 5.78 -3.38 16.27
C ILE A 255 6.25 -4.73 15.72
N PRO A 256 7.54 -4.89 15.37
CA PRO A 256 8.09 -6.20 15.04
C PRO A 256 8.01 -7.14 16.24
N GLU A 257 7.42 -8.31 16.05
CA GLU A 257 7.33 -9.36 17.08
C GLU A 257 8.33 -10.47 16.84
N LYS A 258 8.59 -10.79 15.56
CA LYS A 258 9.54 -11.82 15.16
C LYS A 258 10.29 -11.38 13.92
N ALA A 259 11.61 -11.46 13.99
CA ALA A 259 12.50 -11.24 12.87
C ALA A 259 13.40 -12.45 12.65
N GLN A 260 13.86 -12.64 11.42
CA GLN A 260 14.80 -13.67 11.03
C GLN A 260 15.94 -13.06 10.20
N LYS A 261 17.14 -13.60 10.33
CA LYS A 261 18.25 -13.23 9.45
C LYS A 261 17.85 -13.55 8.00
N MET A 262 18.13 -12.63 7.07
CA MET A 262 17.90 -12.87 5.65
C MET A 262 18.74 -14.09 5.20
N PRO A 263 18.11 -15.14 4.65
CA PRO A 263 18.84 -16.26 4.07
C PRO A 263 19.68 -15.83 2.86
N GLU A 264 20.78 -16.53 2.61
CA GLU A 264 21.61 -16.29 1.41
C GLU A 264 20.88 -16.72 0.12
N ALA A 265 20.02 -17.72 0.23
CA ALA A 265 19.20 -18.22 -0.87
C ALA A 265 17.92 -18.88 -0.34
N TYR A 266 16.91 -18.95 -1.19
CA TYR A 266 15.71 -19.76 -1.00
C TYR A 266 15.72 -20.88 -2.04
N TYR A 267 15.42 -22.10 -1.61
CA TYR A 267 15.32 -23.27 -2.49
C TYR A 267 13.85 -23.61 -2.72
N LEU A 268 13.48 -23.83 -3.98
CA LEU A 268 12.17 -24.31 -4.37
C LEU A 268 12.30 -25.73 -4.90
N LEU A 269 11.35 -26.58 -4.54
CA LEU A 269 11.28 -27.93 -5.10
C LEU A 269 10.88 -27.89 -6.59
N PRO A 270 11.26 -28.90 -7.40
CA PRO A 270 11.00 -28.89 -8.85
C PRO A 270 9.53 -28.78 -9.27
N ASP A 271 8.61 -29.14 -8.38
CA ASP A 271 7.16 -29.10 -8.58
C ASP A 271 6.54 -27.72 -8.30
N GLN A 272 7.31 -26.76 -7.76
CA GLN A 272 6.82 -25.42 -7.39
C GLN A 272 6.81 -24.43 -8.57
N GLN A 273 6.34 -24.86 -9.74
CA GLN A 273 6.40 -24.08 -10.98
C GLN A 273 5.66 -22.74 -10.89
N ARG A 274 4.48 -22.71 -10.24
CA ARG A 274 3.73 -21.45 -10.05
C ARG A 274 4.49 -20.47 -9.16
N ALA A 275 5.13 -20.95 -8.09
CA ALA A 275 5.94 -20.08 -7.22
C ALA A 275 7.14 -19.49 -7.98
N VAL A 276 7.81 -20.31 -8.80
CA VAL A 276 8.90 -19.85 -9.69
C VAL A 276 8.40 -18.75 -10.63
N GLN A 277 7.27 -18.95 -11.29
CA GLN A 277 6.68 -17.97 -12.19
C GLN A 277 6.38 -16.64 -11.47
N VAL A 278 5.69 -16.69 -10.32
CA VAL A 278 5.34 -15.49 -9.53
C VAL A 278 6.60 -14.73 -9.12
N LEU A 279 7.64 -15.45 -8.65
CA LEU A 279 8.90 -14.83 -8.25
C LEU A 279 9.60 -14.14 -9.43
N GLN A 280 9.61 -14.77 -10.61
CA GLN A 280 10.16 -14.18 -11.83
C GLN A 280 9.35 -12.96 -12.28
N GLU A 281 8.02 -13.03 -12.25
CA GLU A 281 7.12 -11.90 -12.53
C GLU A 281 7.36 -10.73 -11.58
N MET A 282 7.68 -11.04 -10.32
CA MET A 282 8.14 -10.09 -9.30
C MET A 282 9.55 -9.54 -9.52
N GLY A 283 10.31 -10.04 -10.50
CA GLY A 283 11.67 -9.60 -10.77
C GLY A 283 12.73 -10.26 -9.87
N VAL A 284 12.39 -11.36 -9.20
CA VAL A 284 13.35 -12.18 -8.46
C VAL A 284 14.11 -13.06 -9.44
N GLU A 285 15.43 -13.07 -9.35
CA GLU A 285 16.26 -13.99 -10.12
C GLU A 285 16.06 -15.42 -9.61
N VAL A 286 15.70 -16.32 -10.53
CA VAL A 286 15.54 -17.75 -10.24
C VAL A 286 16.44 -18.54 -11.17
N SER A 287 17.26 -19.43 -10.59
CA SER A 287 18.16 -20.32 -11.32
C SER A 287 17.85 -21.78 -11.01
N ILE A 288 18.00 -22.65 -12.01
CA ILE A 288 17.80 -24.10 -11.87
C ILE A 288 19.15 -24.78 -11.65
N LEU A 289 19.26 -25.57 -10.58
CA LEU A 289 20.45 -26.37 -10.32
C LEU A 289 20.60 -27.46 -11.39
N LYS A 290 21.75 -27.50 -12.08
CA LYS A 290 22.03 -28.44 -13.18
C LYS A 290 22.12 -29.90 -12.75
N LYS A 291 22.32 -30.16 -11.46
CA LYS A 291 22.47 -31.50 -10.88
C LYS A 291 21.65 -31.59 -9.61
N LYS A 292 21.13 -32.79 -9.32
CA LYS A 292 20.52 -33.11 -8.03
C LYS A 292 21.53 -32.79 -6.93
N THR A 293 21.19 -31.84 -6.08
CA THR A 293 22.07 -31.30 -5.05
C THR A 293 21.37 -31.48 -3.71
N LYS A 294 22.09 -32.01 -2.72
CA LYS A 294 21.61 -32.05 -1.34
C LYS A 294 22.05 -30.79 -0.62
N VAL A 295 21.10 -30.07 -0.01
CA VAL A 295 21.38 -28.81 0.69
C VAL A 295 20.98 -28.93 2.16
N ASN A 296 21.77 -28.33 3.05
CA ASN A 296 21.33 -28.14 4.43
C ASN A 296 20.43 -26.92 4.45
N ALA A 297 19.14 -27.11 4.71
CA ALA A 297 18.16 -26.05 4.63
C ALA A 297 17.12 -26.18 5.75
N THR A 298 16.59 -25.03 6.15
CA THR A 298 15.34 -24.99 6.89
C THR A 298 14.19 -25.16 5.91
N SER A 299 13.41 -26.22 6.07
CA SER A 299 12.18 -26.46 5.32
C SER A 299 10.97 -25.94 6.09
N TYR A 300 10.03 -25.32 5.38
CA TYR A 300 8.72 -24.94 5.91
C TYR A 300 7.66 -25.79 5.21
N ILE A 301 7.08 -26.74 5.93
CA ILE A 301 6.09 -27.67 5.40
C ILE A 301 4.71 -27.22 5.87
N VAL A 302 3.78 -27.00 4.94
CA VAL A 302 2.40 -26.71 5.29
C VAL A 302 1.78 -27.94 5.95
N VAL A 303 1.38 -27.82 7.21
CA VAL A 303 0.74 -28.93 7.95
C VAL A 303 -0.77 -28.76 8.05
N SER A 304 -1.25 -27.52 8.04
CA SER A 304 -2.67 -27.20 7.97
C SER A 304 -2.89 -25.80 7.41
N PHE A 305 -4.08 -25.57 6.91
CA PHE A 305 -4.57 -24.26 6.48
C PHE A 305 -6.10 -24.26 6.51
N GLU A 306 -6.68 -23.07 6.56
CA GLU A 306 -8.11 -22.86 6.37
C GLU A 306 -8.35 -22.37 4.94
N GLN A 307 -9.23 -23.05 4.21
CA GLN A 307 -9.62 -22.68 2.86
C GLN A 307 -10.99 -21.97 2.91
N GLU A 308 -11.01 -20.74 2.43
CA GLU A 308 -12.24 -20.03 2.05
C GLU A 308 -12.39 -20.06 0.52
N GLU A 309 -13.58 -19.70 0.04
CA GLU A 309 -13.97 -19.76 -1.38
C GLU A 309 -12.96 -19.07 -2.31
N THR A 310 -12.30 -18.01 -1.84
CA THR A 310 -11.31 -17.24 -2.62
C THR A 310 -9.98 -17.02 -1.89
N SER A 311 -9.78 -17.60 -0.70
CA SER A 311 -8.57 -17.32 0.09
C SER A 311 -8.10 -18.50 0.93
N VAL A 312 -6.81 -18.49 1.25
CA VAL A 312 -6.20 -19.41 2.22
C VAL A 312 -5.80 -18.59 3.45
N LYS A 313 -6.23 -19.03 4.62
CA LYS A 313 -5.94 -18.39 5.91
C LYS A 313 -5.31 -19.38 6.88
N ASN A 314 -4.76 -18.85 7.96
CA ASN A 314 -4.23 -19.63 9.08
C ASN A 314 -3.30 -20.79 8.65
N VAL A 315 -2.45 -20.55 7.65
CA VAL A 315 -1.47 -21.54 7.19
C VAL A 315 -0.48 -21.81 8.31
N VAL A 316 -0.45 -23.04 8.80
CA VAL A 316 0.49 -23.51 9.80
C VAL A 316 1.63 -24.21 9.09
N PHE A 317 2.85 -23.77 9.38
CA PHE A 317 4.07 -24.38 8.89
C PHE A 317 4.77 -25.15 10.00
N GLU A 318 5.18 -26.37 9.71
CA GLU A 318 6.20 -27.08 10.47
C GLU A 318 7.58 -26.70 9.94
N LYS A 319 8.43 -26.19 10.84
CA LYS A 319 9.83 -25.85 10.54
C LYS A 319 10.71 -27.07 10.81
N ARG A 320 11.43 -27.56 9.80
CA ARG A 320 12.42 -28.65 9.95
C ARG A 320 13.79 -28.23 9.44
N ASP A 321 14.79 -28.28 10.30
CA ASP A 321 16.18 -28.12 9.89
C ASP A 321 16.72 -29.48 9.44
N GLN A 322 16.93 -29.65 8.13
CA GLN A 322 17.22 -30.95 7.54
C GLN A 322 18.09 -30.83 6.29
N LYS A 323 18.61 -31.98 5.84
CA LYS A 323 19.27 -32.10 4.55
C LYS A 323 18.23 -32.52 3.51
N VAL A 324 17.91 -31.62 2.58
CA VAL A 324 16.93 -31.83 1.50
C VAL A 324 17.64 -32.24 0.22
#